data_AF-A0A6A6D5S3-F1
#
_entry.id   AF-A0A6A6D5S3-F1
#
_cell.length_a   1.000
_cell.length_b   1.000
_cell.length_c   1.000
_cell.angle_alpha   90.00
_cell.angle_beta   90.00
_cell.angle_gamma   90.00
#
_symmetry.space_group_name_H-M   'P 1'
#
loop_
_entity.id
_entity.type
_entity.pdbx_description
1 polymer ?
#
loop_
_entity_poly.entity_id
_entity_poly.type
_entity_poly.pdbx_seq_one_letter_code
_entity_poly.pdbx_strand_id
1 'polypeptide(L)'
;MTRPESSLIRARRLASRIRAAPHHMPTPCSNCSRRGDDCLVNLSSGRCSACNDRNAKCDLVVSQPEWDRIDCDKEKLRRQLEKAQDEAIETRRRLLLADQEAQARERRLRRELAQIDSKEKEMFDREMASIREVQALEQEEARSRSQGLRTPQPAVSGAASPSFSGFEWNVLHSPYALDPVLEQAFTALSGDTSQLALNYSSSS
;
A
#
# COMPACT_ATOMS: atom_id res chain seq x y z
N MET A 1 -10.42 17.19 66.57
CA MET A 1 -11.78 16.97 66.01
C MET A 1 -12.05 18.03 64.95
N THR A 2 -12.17 17.64 63.68
CA THR A 2 -12.42 18.58 62.57
C THR A 2 -13.88 19.00 62.53
N ARG A 3 -14.13 20.32 62.47
CA ARG A 3 -15.48 20.91 62.40
C ARG A 3 -16.21 20.42 61.14
N PRO A 4 -17.49 20.00 61.23
CA PRO A 4 -18.27 19.59 60.08
C PRO A 4 -18.31 20.69 59.01
N GLU A 5 -18.00 20.32 57.78
CA GLU A 5 -18.00 21.25 56.65
C GLU A 5 -19.42 21.77 56.39
N SER A 6 -19.56 23.11 56.27
CA SER A 6 -20.87 23.70 56.01
C SER A 6 -21.42 23.27 54.64
N SER A 7 -22.74 23.10 54.56
CA SER A 7 -23.45 22.73 53.33
C SER A 7 -23.14 23.67 52.15
N LEU A 8 -22.92 24.96 52.42
CA LEU A 8 -22.55 25.96 51.43
C LEU A 8 -21.17 25.70 50.80
N ILE A 9 -20.17 25.28 51.60
CA ILE A 9 -18.83 24.99 51.08
C ILE A 9 -18.89 23.76 50.17
N ARG A 10 -19.65 22.72 50.57
CA ARG A 10 -19.88 21.52 49.74
C ARG A 10 -20.55 21.85 48.41
N ALA A 11 -21.58 22.70 48.43
CA ALA A 11 -22.31 23.11 47.23
C ALA A 11 -21.41 23.89 46.25
N ARG A 12 -20.61 24.84 46.76
CA ARG A 12 -19.62 25.58 45.95
C ARG A 12 -18.56 24.66 45.35
N ARG A 13 -18.04 23.70 46.11
CA ARG A 13 -17.08 22.70 45.61
C ARG A 13 -17.67 21.87 44.47
N LEU A 14 -18.93 21.45 44.59
CA LEU A 14 -19.62 20.73 43.52
C LEU A 14 -19.79 21.62 42.28
N ALA A 15 -20.24 22.85 42.44
CA ALA A 15 -20.37 23.79 41.31
C ALA A 15 -19.03 24.05 40.60
N SER A 16 -17.93 24.16 41.33
CA SER A 16 -16.59 24.27 40.74
C SER A 16 -16.17 23.01 39.97
N ARG A 17 -16.52 21.81 40.44
CA ARG A 17 -16.30 20.57 39.67
C ARG A 17 -17.16 20.52 38.40
N ILE A 18 -18.41 20.99 38.47
CA ILE A 18 -19.28 21.11 37.28
C ILE A 18 -18.63 22.03 36.24
N ARG A 19 -18.08 23.17 36.67
CA ARG A 19 -17.40 24.11 35.77
C ARG A 19 -16.12 23.55 35.13
N ALA A 20 -15.44 22.61 35.78
CA ALA A 20 -14.22 22.01 35.23
C ALA A 20 -14.48 21.03 34.08
N ALA A 21 -15.64 20.36 34.08
CA ALA A 21 -16.07 19.46 33.02
C ALA A 21 -17.57 19.68 32.75
N PRO A 22 -17.95 20.80 32.11
CA PRO A 22 -19.34 21.18 31.96
C PRO A 22 -20.03 20.39 30.85
N HIS A 23 -21.22 19.89 31.13
CA HIS A 23 -22.19 19.55 30.08
C HIS A 23 -23.18 20.71 29.94
N HIS A 24 -23.22 21.29 28.74
CA HIS A 24 -24.21 22.31 28.40
C HIS A 24 -25.55 21.63 28.15
N MET A 25 -26.58 22.02 28.92
CA MET A 25 -27.93 21.54 28.64
C MET A 25 -28.53 22.32 27.47
N PRO A 26 -29.06 21.65 26.43
CA PRO A 26 -29.76 22.31 25.33
C PRO A 26 -30.98 23.11 25.82
N THR A 27 -31.69 22.56 26.81
CA THR A 27 -32.81 23.22 27.48
C THR A 27 -32.39 23.61 28.91
N PRO A 28 -32.25 24.91 29.22
CA PRO A 28 -31.90 25.36 30.56
C PRO A 28 -33.02 25.08 31.56
N CYS A 29 -32.68 24.86 32.83
CA CYS A 29 -33.70 24.76 33.88
C CYS A 29 -34.46 26.09 34.07
N SER A 30 -35.66 26.03 34.66
CA SER A 30 -36.54 27.20 34.88
C SER A 30 -35.82 28.41 35.48
N ASN A 31 -34.93 28.18 36.44
CA ASN A 31 -34.19 29.23 37.13
C ASN A 31 -33.08 29.86 36.27
N CYS A 32 -32.36 29.05 35.49
CA CYS A 32 -31.35 29.53 34.56
C CYS A 32 -31.99 30.28 33.39
N SER A 33 -33.09 29.74 32.84
CA SER A 33 -33.85 30.35 31.75
C SER A 33 -34.35 31.76 32.11
N ARG A 34 -34.94 31.93 33.31
CA ARG A 34 -35.44 33.23 33.77
C ARG A 34 -34.35 34.30 33.94
N ARG A 35 -33.09 33.88 34.14
CA ARG A 35 -31.97 34.78 34.45
C ARG A 35 -31.03 34.99 33.27
N GLY A 36 -31.16 34.17 32.21
CA GLY A 36 -30.19 34.14 31.12
C GLY A 36 -28.84 33.58 31.54
N ASP A 37 -28.79 32.75 32.59
CA ASP A 37 -27.56 32.08 33.04
C ASP A 37 -27.33 30.77 32.25
N ASP A 38 -26.07 30.43 31.92
CA ASP A 38 -25.73 29.15 31.28
C ASP A 38 -26.02 27.97 32.21
N CYS A 39 -26.84 27.03 31.75
CA CYS A 39 -27.22 25.85 32.52
C CYS A 39 -26.18 24.72 32.35
N LEU A 40 -25.05 24.85 33.06
CA LEU A 40 -23.98 23.84 33.08
C LEU A 40 -24.28 22.76 34.12
N VAL A 41 -24.24 21.49 33.74
CA VAL A 41 -24.66 20.37 34.59
C VAL A 41 -23.57 19.33 34.66
N ASN A 42 -23.45 18.68 35.82
CA ASN A 42 -22.79 17.39 35.93
C ASN A 42 -23.86 16.32 36.09
N LEU A 43 -23.86 15.37 35.16
CA LEU A 43 -24.85 14.30 35.00
C LEU A 43 -25.02 13.49 36.29
N SER A 44 -23.95 13.32 37.09
CA SER A 44 -24.00 12.60 38.36
C SER A 44 -24.80 13.31 39.46
N SER A 45 -24.92 14.64 39.38
CA SER A 45 -25.53 15.46 40.44
C SER A 45 -26.98 15.83 40.18
N GLY A 46 -27.44 15.71 38.91
CA GLY A 46 -28.76 16.14 38.46
C GLY A 46 -29.06 17.64 38.61
N ARG A 47 -28.10 18.46 39.05
CA ARG A 47 -28.28 19.90 39.32
C ARG A 47 -27.24 20.71 38.56
N CYS A 48 -27.64 21.88 38.04
CA CYS A 48 -26.71 22.78 37.38
C CYS A 48 -25.82 23.53 38.39
N SER A 49 -24.66 24.00 37.92
CA SER A 49 -23.68 24.76 38.71
C SER A 49 -24.30 26.00 39.34
N ALA A 50 -25.09 26.77 38.58
CA ALA A 50 -25.74 27.99 39.04
C ALA A 50 -26.76 27.74 40.17
N CYS A 51 -27.58 26.70 40.04
CA CYS A 51 -28.52 26.30 41.09
C CYS A 51 -27.80 25.73 42.31
N ASN A 52 -26.68 25.01 42.13
CA ASN A 52 -25.87 24.52 43.24
C ASN A 52 -25.19 25.66 44.01
N ASP A 53 -24.57 26.64 43.33
CA ASP A 53 -23.91 27.78 43.98
C ASP A 53 -24.87 28.60 44.85
N ARG A 54 -26.11 28.78 44.36
CA ARG A 54 -27.15 29.56 45.04
C ARG A 54 -27.99 28.71 45.99
N ASN A 55 -27.69 27.41 46.11
CA ASN A 55 -28.48 26.43 46.86
C ASN A 55 -29.99 26.47 46.52
N ALA A 56 -30.33 26.71 45.25
CA ALA A 56 -31.70 26.83 44.75
C ALA A 56 -32.19 25.50 44.16
N LYS A 57 -33.51 25.28 44.17
CA LYS A 57 -34.11 24.10 43.53
C LYS A 57 -33.83 24.11 42.02
N CYS A 58 -33.53 22.95 41.46
CA CYS A 58 -33.22 22.77 40.04
C CYS A 58 -34.21 21.76 39.48
N ASP A 59 -35.07 22.20 38.55
CA ASP A 59 -36.13 21.38 37.96
C ASP A 59 -35.63 20.55 36.77
N LEU A 60 -34.31 20.38 36.66
CA LEU A 60 -33.71 19.65 35.57
C LEU A 60 -33.82 18.15 35.82
N VAL A 61 -34.49 17.44 34.92
CA VAL A 61 -34.55 15.98 34.93
C VAL A 61 -33.53 15.46 33.92
N VAL A 62 -32.52 14.77 34.41
CA VAL A 62 -31.55 14.05 33.58
C VAL A 62 -31.89 12.56 33.68
N SER A 63 -32.20 11.93 32.55
CA SER A 63 -32.46 10.49 32.43
C SER A 63 -31.17 9.69 32.61
N GLN A 64 -30.74 9.49 33.85
CA GLN A 64 -29.55 8.69 34.19
C GLN A 64 -29.37 7.39 33.37
N PRO A 65 -30.40 6.55 33.15
CA PRO A 65 -30.22 5.32 32.37
C PRO A 65 -29.89 5.54 30.88
N GLU A 66 -30.28 6.66 30.29
CA GLU A 66 -29.94 6.98 28.90
C GLU A 66 -28.46 7.37 28.78
N TRP A 67 -27.94 8.07 29.79
CA TRP A 67 -26.52 8.41 29.85
C TRP A 67 -25.64 7.20 30.09
N ASP A 68 -26.05 6.30 30.98
CA ASP A 68 -25.32 5.04 31.21
C ASP A 68 -25.22 4.23 29.90
N ARG A 69 -26.30 4.19 29.11
CA ARG A 69 -26.28 3.56 27.77
C ARG A 69 -25.30 4.24 26.82
N ILE A 70 -25.33 5.58 26.74
CA ILE A 70 -24.41 6.35 25.90
C ILE A 70 -22.95 6.10 26.31
N ASP A 71 -22.65 6.02 27.60
CA ASP A 71 -21.29 5.77 28.06
C ASP A 71 -20.85 4.32 27.80
N CYS A 72 -21.74 3.34 27.94
CA CYS A 72 -21.49 1.97 27.49
C CYS A 72 -21.21 1.90 25.98
N ASP A 73 -22.00 2.60 25.16
CA ASP A 73 -21.82 2.63 23.71
C ASP A 73 -20.51 3.32 23.32
N LYS A 74 -20.15 4.44 23.97
CA LYS A 74 -18.85 5.10 23.79
C LYS A 74 -17.70 4.16 24.13
N GLU A 75 -17.79 3.45 25.24
CA GLU A 75 -16.75 2.50 25.65
C GLU A 75 -16.63 1.34 24.68
N LYS A 76 -17.75 0.80 24.20
CA LYS A 76 -17.78 -0.22 23.16
C LYS A 76 -17.12 0.28 21.86
N LEU A 77 -17.46 1.49 21.42
CA LEU A 77 -16.87 2.10 20.23
C LEU A 77 -15.37 2.36 20.39
N ARG A 78 -14.92 2.79 21.57
CA ARG A 78 -13.48 2.96 21.86
C ARG A 78 -12.72 1.65 21.71
N ARG A 79 -13.23 0.56 22.28
CA ARG A 79 -12.62 -0.77 22.14
C ARG A 79 -12.61 -1.26 20.69
N GLN A 80 -13.68 -1.01 19.95
CA GLN A 80 -13.73 -1.35 18.53
C GLN A 80 -12.69 -0.55 17.72
N LEU A 81 -12.52 0.74 18.04
CA LEU A 81 -11.52 1.59 17.41
C LEU A 81 -10.10 1.12 17.71
N GLU A 82 -9.79 0.82 18.97
CA GLU A 82 -8.49 0.30 19.38
C GLU A 82 -8.17 -1.02 18.65
N LYS A 83 -9.12 -1.95 18.63
CA LYS A 83 -8.97 -3.22 17.90
C LYS A 83 -8.73 -3.00 16.40
N ALA A 84 -9.49 -2.11 15.76
CA ALA A 84 -9.30 -1.80 14.33
C ALA A 84 -7.92 -1.16 14.05
N GLN A 85 -7.42 -0.34 14.98
CA GLN A 85 -6.07 0.25 14.89
C GLN A 85 -4.98 -0.82 15.01
N ASP A 86 -5.11 -1.74 15.96
CA ASP A 86 -4.16 -2.84 16.12
C ASP A 86 -4.12 -3.75 14.89
N GLU A 87 -5.29 -4.10 14.34
CA GLU A 87 -5.40 -4.88 13.10
C GLU A 87 -4.76 -4.16 11.90
N ALA A 88 -4.94 -2.84 11.80
CA ALA A 88 -4.29 -2.03 10.75
C ALA A 88 -2.76 -2.00 10.92
N ILE A 89 -2.26 -1.86 12.15
CA ILE A 89 -0.82 -1.90 12.46
C ILE A 89 -0.23 -3.26 12.10
N GLU A 90 -0.91 -4.35 12.46
CA GLU A 90 -0.45 -5.70 12.15
C GLU A 90 -0.42 -5.94 10.63
N THR A 91 -1.48 -5.54 9.92
CA THR A 91 -1.55 -5.63 8.46
C THR A 91 -0.41 -4.87 7.80
N ARG A 92 -0.14 -3.64 8.26
CA ARG A 92 0.99 -2.84 7.77
C ARG A 92 2.33 -3.53 7.99
N ARG A 93 2.54 -4.16 9.16
CA ARG A 93 3.77 -4.92 9.44
C ARG A 93 3.93 -6.10 8.48
N ARG A 94 2.86 -6.86 8.22
CA ARG A 94 2.90 -7.99 7.27
C ARG A 94 3.25 -7.54 5.85
N LEU A 95 2.66 -6.42 5.39
CA LEU A 95 2.98 -5.85 4.07
C LEU A 95 4.44 -5.42 3.96
N LEU A 96 5.01 -4.80 5.00
CA LEU A 96 6.42 -4.41 5.01
C LEU A 96 7.36 -5.62 4.92
N LEU A 97 7.05 -6.72 5.62
CA LEU A 97 7.83 -7.95 5.52
C LEU A 97 7.74 -8.58 4.13
N ALA A 98 6.53 -8.65 3.56
CA ALA A 98 6.33 -9.18 2.22
C ALA A 98 7.06 -8.36 1.15
N ASP A 99 7.08 -7.03 1.27
CA ASP A 99 7.84 -6.13 0.40
C ASP A 99 9.36 -6.38 0.50
N GLN A 100 9.89 -6.50 1.72
CA GLN A 100 11.30 -6.82 1.93
C GLN A 100 11.71 -8.15 1.29
N GLU A 101 10.86 -9.18 1.42
CA GLU A 101 11.09 -10.47 0.78
C GLU A 101 11.03 -10.37 -0.74
N ALA A 102 10.06 -9.63 -1.29
CA ALA A 102 9.92 -9.41 -2.72
C ALA A 102 11.16 -8.71 -3.29
N GLN A 103 11.65 -7.66 -2.63
CA GLN A 103 12.88 -6.97 -3.01
C GLN A 103 14.12 -7.89 -2.89
N ALA A 104 14.17 -8.75 -1.87
CA ALA A 104 15.26 -9.72 -1.74
C ALA A 104 15.25 -10.78 -2.86
N ARG A 105 14.06 -11.22 -3.32
CA ARG A 105 13.90 -12.08 -4.49
C ARG A 105 14.31 -11.37 -5.77
N GLU A 106 13.82 -10.15 -5.96
CA GLU A 106 14.14 -9.31 -7.12
C GLU A 106 15.66 -9.08 -7.26
N ARG A 107 16.35 -8.76 -6.15
CA ARG A 107 17.82 -8.63 -6.14
C ARG A 107 18.54 -9.91 -6.51
N ARG A 108 18.03 -11.09 -6.12
CA ARG A 108 18.61 -12.39 -6.50
C ARG A 108 18.46 -12.63 -7.99
N LEU A 109 17.25 -12.47 -8.51
CA LEU A 109 16.95 -12.64 -9.94
C LEU A 109 17.78 -11.69 -10.81
N ARG A 110 17.96 -10.43 -10.40
CA ARG A 110 18.86 -9.49 -11.12
C ARG A 110 20.30 -9.98 -11.20
N ARG A 111 20.82 -10.60 -10.13
CA ARG A 111 22.18 -11.15 -10.12
C ARG A 111 22.29 -12.37 -11.02
N GLU A 112 21.29 -13.24 -10.99
CA GLU A 112 21.23 -14.43 -11.84
C GLU A 112 21.16 -14.03 -13.32
N LEU A 113 20.32 -13.05 -13.66
CA LEU A 113 20.24 -12.49 -15.01
C LEU A 113 21.60 -11.92 -15.46
N ALA A 114 22.23 -11.08 -14.64
CA ALA A 114 23.54 -10.52 -14.95
C ALA A 114 24.64 -11.60 -15.13
N GLN A 115 24.54 -12.72 -14.41
CA GLN A 115 25.46 -13.85 -14.60
C GLN A 115 25.23 -14.56 -15.94
N ILE A 116 23.98 -14.72 -16.36
CA ILE A 116 23.64 -15.29 -17.67
C ILE A 116 24.14 -14.36 -18.78
N ASP A 117 23.86 -13.06 -18.69
CA ASP A 117 24.31 -12.06 -19.67
C ASP A 117 25.84 -12.06 -19.81
N SER A 118 26.56 -12.16 -18.68
CA SER A 118 28.02 -12.27 -18.69
C SER A 118 28.51 -13.55 -19.37
N LYS A 119 27.84 -14.68 -19.14
CA LYS A 119 28.19 -15.97 -19.79
C LYS A 119 27.88 -15.93 -21.28
N GLU A 120 26.75 -15.36 -21.66
CA GLU A 120 26.38 -15.17 -23.07
C GLU A 120 27.45 -14.37 -23.81
N LYS A 121 27.85 -13.22 -23.24
CA LYS A 121 28.92 -12.41 -23.80
C LYS A 121 30.23 -13.18 -23.93
N GLU A 122 30.62 -13.91 -22.89
CA GLU A 122 31.85 -14.72 -22.92
C GLU A 122 31.80 -15.80 -24.02
N MET A 123 30.66 -16.49 -24.17
CA MET A 123 30.49 -17.47 -25.25
C MET A 123 30.57 -16.80 -26.62
N PHE A 124 29.89 -15.66 -26.80
CA PHE A 124 29.94 -14.90 -28.03
C PHE A 124 31.38 -14.45 -28.39
N ASP A 125 32.12 -13.93 -27.42
CA ASP A 125 33.50 -13.49 -27.61
C ASP A 125 34.42 -14.67 -27.99
N ARG A 126 34.21 -15.86 -27.41
CA ARG A 126 34.94 -17.08 -27.78
C ARG A 126 34.63 -17.55 -29.20
N GLU A 127 33.35 -17.59 -29.58
CA GLU A 127 32.93 -17.94 -30.94
C GLU A 127 33.51 -16.96 -31.96
N MET A 128 33.47 -15.66 -31.68
CA MET A 128 34.06 -14.64 -32.54
C MET A 128 35.59 -14.78 -32.66
N ALA A 129 36.28 -15.18 -31.59
CA ALA A 129 37.71 -15.47 -31.64
C ALA A 129 38.01 -16.70 -32.51
N SER A 130 37.21 -17.77 -32.37
CA SER A 130 37.34 -18.99 -33.17
C SER A 130 37.12 -18.73 -34.66
N ILE A 131 36.10 -17.95 -35.03
CA ILE A 131 35.85 -17.57 -36.43
C ILE A 131 37.04 -16.81 -37.02
N ARG A 132 37.63 -15.87 -36.26
CA ARG A 132 38.79 -15.10 -36.73
C ARG A 132 40.03 -16.00 -36.93
N GLU A 133 40.22 -16.98 -36.06
CA GLU A 133 41.31 -17.96 -36.19
C GLU A 133 41.15 -18.80 -37.46
N VAL A 134 39.95 -19.33 -37.72
CA VAL A 134 39.65 -20.09 -38.94
C VAL A 134 39.88 -19.24 -40.19
N GLN A 135 39.40 -17.99 -40.20
CA GLN A 135 39.61 -17.07 -41.32
C GLN A 135 41.10 -16.78 -41.57
N ALA A 136 41.91 -16.67 -40.52
CA ALA A 136 43.35 -16.46 -40.66
C ALA A 136 44.04 -17.68 -41.29
N LEU A 137 43.66 -18.90 -40.88
CA LEU A 137 44.16 -20.15 -41.46
C LEU A 137 43.77 -20.29 -42.93
N GLU A 138 42.51 -20.00 -43.29
CA GLU A 138 42.04 -20.02 -44.68
C GLU A 138 42.80 -19.03 -45.56
N GLN A 139 43.07 -17.82 -45.06
CA GLN A 139 43.85 -16.81 -45.78
C GLN A 139 45.29 -17.27 -46.02
N GLU A 140 45.93 -17.90 -45.02
CA GLU A 140 47.28 -18.43 -45.15
C GLU A 140 47.37 -19.61 -46.11
N GLU A 141 46.36 -20.50 -46.11
CA GLU A 141 46.26 -21.58 -47.08
C GLU A 141 46.06 -21.03 -48.50
N ALA A 142 45.20 -20.03 -48.68
CA ALA A 142 44.99 -19.37 -49.98
C ALA A 142 46.30 -18.74 -50.51
N ARG A 143 47.09 -18.10 -49.64
CA ARG A 143 48.42 -17.58 -49.98
C ARG A 143 49.38 -18.70 -50.38
N SER A 144 49.45 -19.78 -49.60
CA SER A 144 50.30 -20.93 -49.88
C SER A 144 49.95 -21.59 -51.22
N ARG A 145 48.66 -21.77 -51.51
CA ARG A 145 48.17 -22.29 -52.80
C ARG A 145 48.57 -21.37 -53.97
N SER A 146 48.45 -20.05 -53.80
CA SER A 146 48.83 -19.10 -54.85
C SER A 146 50.34 -19.13 -55.16
N GLN A 147 51.19 -19.42 -54.17
CA GLN A 147 52.64 -19.55 -54.36
C GLN A 147 53.05 -20.92 -54.91
N GLY A 148 52.29 -21.98 -54.64
CA GLY A 148 52.52 -23.34 -55.15
C GLY A 148 52.15 -23.57 -56.61
N LEU A 149 51.43 -22.63 -57.26
CA LEU A 149 51.06 -22.71 -58.68
C LEU A 149 52.12 -22.07 -59.59
N ARG A 150 53.29 -22.70 -59.66
CA ARG A 150 54.25 -22.60 -60.79
C ARG A 150 54.77 -23.98 -61.21
N THR A 151 53.87 -24.95 -61.31
CA THR A 151 54.12 -26.18 -62.07
C THR A 151 52.97 -26.37 -63.06
N PRO A 152 53.22 -26.29 -64.38
CA PRO A 152 52.18 -26.50 -65.36
C PRO A 152 51.82 -27.99 -65.36
N GLN A 153 50.55 -28.31 -65.13
CA GLN A 153 50.01 -29.62 -65.48
C GLN A 153 48.74 -29.49 -66.30
N PRO A 154 48.50 -30.48 -67.18
CA PRO A 154 47.71 -30.33 -68.39
C PRO A 154 46.21 -30.36 -68.13
N ALA A 155 45.48 -29.74 -69.05
CA ALA A 155 44.04 -29.74 -69.16
C ALA A 155 43.49 -31.18 -69.18
N VAL A 156 42.65 -31.52 -68.20
CA VAL A 156 41.70 -32.63 -68.33
C VAL A 156 40.33 -32.12 -67.92
N SER A 157 39.45 -32.08 -68.92
CA SER A 157 38.06 -31.66 -68.83
C SER A 157 37.20 -32.66 -68.05
N GLY A 158 36.26 -32.11 -67.28
CA GLY A 158 34.93 -32.69 -67.09
C GLY A 158 34.72 -33.51 -65.82
N ALA A 159 33.92 -32.97 -64.89
CA ALA A 159 32.89 -33.73 -64.18
C ALA A 159 31.91 -32.78 -63.47
N ALA A 160 30.65 -33.20 -63.48
CA ALA A 160 29.44 -32.47 -63.12
C ALA A 160 29.36 -31.95 -61.68
N SER A 161 28.71 -30.80 -61.54
CA SER A 161 28.25 -30.23 -60.26
C SER A 161 27.13 -31.08 -59.64
N PRO A 162 27.22 -31.46 -58.36
CA PRO A 162 26.06 -31.92 -57.61
C PRO A 162 25.24 -30.72 -57.14
N SER A 163 23.96 -30.71 -57.49
CA SER A 163 22.96 -29.78 -56.98
C SER A 163 22.66 -30.09 -55.51
N PHE A 164 23.11 -29.23 -54.60
CA PHE A 164 22.76 -29.29 -53.18
C PHE A 164 21.46 -28.52 -52.95
N SER A 165 20.33 -29.21 -53.15
CA SER A 165 19.00 -28.72 -52.74
C SER A 165 18.55 -29.52 -51.52
N GLY A 166 18.39 -28.86 -50.37
CA GLY A 166 17.77 -29.47 -49.19
C GLY A 166 18.42 -29.04 -47.88
N PHE A 167 18.38 -27.74 -47.57
CA PHE A 167 18.58 -27.28 -46.20
C PHE A 167 17.33 -26.52 -45.78
N GLU A 168 16.39 -27.25 -45.17
CA GLU A 168 15.19 -26.69 -44.55
C GLU A 168 15.57 -26.11 -43.19
N TRP A 169 15.58 -24.78 -43.07
CA TRP A 169 15.61 -24.11 -41.78
C TRP A 169 14.27 -24.34 -41.08
N ASN A 170 14.17 -25.43 -40.31
CA ASN A 170 13.10 -25.55 -39.35
C ASN A 170 13.30 -24.50 -38.27
N VAL A 171 12.43 -23.49 -38.34
CA VAL A 171 12.33 -22.34 -37.46
C VAL A 171 12.29 -22.81 -36.01
N LEU A 172 13.34 -22.41 -35.28
CA LEU A 172 13.43 -22.52 -33.83
C LEU A 172 12.15 -21.98 -33.18
N HIS A 173 11.62 -22.79 -32.26
CA HIS A 173 10.62 -22.39 -31.27
C HIS A 173 10.97 -21.02 -30.67
N SER A 174 10.07 -20.05 -30.85
CA SER A 174 10.08 -18.81 -30.10
C SER A 174 9.65 -19.11 -28.66
N PRO A 175 10.48 -18.84 -27.64
CA PRO A 175 10.11 -19.02 -26.23
C PRO A 175 9.15 -17.92 -25.71
N TYR A 176 8.65 -17.04 -26.59
CA TYR A 176 7.73 -15.96 -26.25
C TYR A 176 6.28 -16.23 -26.70
N ALA A 177 5.85 -17.49 -26.72
CA ALA A 177 4.41 -17.78 -26.77
C ALA A 177 3.79 -17.33 -25.45
N LEU A 178 3.22 -16.13 -25.44
CA LEU A 178 2.46 -15.59 -24.31
C LEU A 178 1.31 -16.55 -24.00
N ASP A 179 1.29 -17.03 -22.77
CA ASP A 179 0.23 -17.86 -22.21
C ASP A 179 -1.11 -17.10 -22.29
N PRO A 180 -2.15 -17.61 -22.98
CA PRO A 180 -3.43 -16.91 -23.13
C PRO A 180 -4.25 -16.78 -21.83
N VAL A 181 -3.69 -17.21 -20.69
CA VAL A 181 -4.36 -17.19 -19.37
C VAL A 181 -4.21 -15.84 -18.66
N LEU A 182 -3.27 -14.98 -19.07
CA LEU A 182 -3.01 -13.69 -18.40
C LEU A 182 -3.86 -12.51 -18.91
N GLU A 183 -4.50 -12.61 -20.07
CA GLU A 183 -5.39 -11.54 -20.58
C GLU A 183 -6.77 -11.48 -19.89
N GLN A 184 -7.21 -12.55 -19.22
CA GLN A 184 -8.51 -12.53 -18.50
C GLN A 184 -8.44 -11.81 -17.14
N ALA A 185 -7.24 -11.50 -16.62
CA ALA A 185 -7.10 -10.79 -15.35
C ALA A 185 -7.21 -9.25 -15.48
N PHE A 186 -6.95 -8.68 -16.67
CA PHE A 186 -6.97 -7.23 -16.87
C PHE A 186 -8.36 -6.67 -17.20
N THR A 187 -9.27 -7.46 -17.77
CA THR A 187 -10.64 -7.02 -18.08
C THR A 187 -11.58 -7.04 -16.88
N ALA A 188 -11.20 -7.66 -15.76
CA ALA A 188 -12.01 -7.70 -14.54
C ALA A 188 -11.84 -6.48 -13.61
N LEU A 189 -10.86 -5.59 -13.85
CA LEU A 189 -10.55 -4.45 -12.98
C LEU A 189 -10.98 -3.08 -13.55
N SER A 190 -11.61 -3.05 -14.73
CA SER A 190 -11.97 -1.80 -15.43
C SER A 190 -13.45 -1.39 -15.29
N GLY A 191 -14.23 -2.07 -14.45
CA GLY A 191 -15.65 -1.77 -14.24
C GLY A 191 -15.94 -1.36 -12.81
N ASP A 192 -15.70 -0.09 -12.48
CA ASP A 192 -16.45 0.73 -11.50
C ASP A 192 -15.57 1.87 -10.95
N THR A 193 -15.42 2.93 -11.74
CA THR A 193 -14.96 4.22 -11.21
C THR A 193 -15.55 5.36 -12.02
N SER A 194 -16.88 5.35 -12.17
CA SER A 194 -17.62 6.44 -12.79
C SER A 194 -18.94 6.63 -12.07
N GLN A 195 -18.86 7.11 -10.83
CA GLN A 195 -19.92 7.84 -10.14
C GLN A 195 -19.38 8.26 -8.78
N LEU A 196 -18.97 9.53 -8.64
CA LEU A 196 -18.98 10.35 -7.42
C LEU A 196 -18.08 11.58 -7.64
N ALA A 197 -18.48 12.43 -8.58
CA ALA A 197 -18.01 13.80 -8.62
C ALA A 197 -19.13 14.65 -9.19
N LEU A 198 -19.99 15.18 -8.32
CA LEU A 198 -20.81 16.37 -8.53
C LEU A 198 -21.58 16.64 -7.23
N ASN A 199 -21.12 17.63 -6.46
CA ASN A 199 -21.95 18.58 -5.72
C ASN A 199 -21.03 19.51 -4.90
N TYR A 200 -20.55 20.55 -5.57
CA TYR A 200 -20.04 21.76 -4.94
C TYR A 200 -20.82 22.93 -5.55
N SER A 201 -21.92 23.29 -4.89
CA SER A 201 -22.68 24.52 -5.13
C SER A 201 -22.58 25.31 -3.81
N SER A 202 -21.71 26.30 -3.75
CA SER A 202 -22.05 27.72 -3.97
C SER A 202 -23.14 28.19 -3.01
N SER A 203 -22.73 28.89 -1.94
CA SER A 203 -23.56 29.87 -1.24
C SER A 203 -22.67 31.05 -0.90
N SER A 204 -22.89 32.15 -1.62
CA SER A 204 -22.60 33.52 -1.23
C SER A 204 -23.92 34.18 -0.86
#